data_AF-K1UFR0-F1
#
_entry.id   AF-K1UFR0-F1
#
_cell.length_a   1.000
_cell.length_b   1.000
_cell.length_c   1.000
_cell.angle_alpha   90.00
_cell.angle_beta   90.00
_cell.angle_gamma   90.00
#
_symmetry.space_group_name_H-M   'P 1'
#
loop_
_entity.id
_entity.type
_entity.pdbx_description
1 polymer ?
#
loop_
_entity_poly.entity_id
_entity_poly.type
_entity_poly.pdbx_seq_one_letter_code
_entity_poly.pdbx_strand_id
1 'polypeptide(L)'
;KELAISPIIVLNKHKLQEATPTNITDAVREYSRNRSVLDEASEIPTDSILLEDTELLNVLREIAPIDAKNGLQIKPTEGDGDDIDTPDTPDTPEGTENRDAEPTDQPNQHPDRPNPAEEDDKLDKRLAAYYARILFFAFLTDSTVKSLEEVIAAIPQTSDNRRIANHLGLDRKVLEVIQEKSNPFILHDLDYKIENTNDLIRDAALRPMERVEIAMRRFGRLSDSEIVTPAKVADEMVAILPFEELREKADAKFLDIASKEGEFSVALYRRFGEKVKPRLYAITTSTLAYEFTRKVYTLLGMPVENIYADFTSYDLIGENNNEIIKQLTDMRFDVIIGNPPYQDKGGSGGTNDASIYQNFCQIAFDTNPNYTSMIIPSRWYTGGRENLVGEFRNRMLTSKHVMKLVSHTNAKDLFPNAEIKGGCCYFLYAKSYCGKCEYELNRDGVKIITERDLGQFNILVREPILAEIVERILSQSDSFVDSLISSDTPFGIPTNPKASSKSHIEIYE
;
A
#
# COMPACT_ATOMS: atom_id res chain seq x y z
N LYS A 1 -23.85 -37.84 -1.15
CA LYS A 1 -25.18 -38.51 -1.14
C LYS A 1 -26.27 -37.61 -1.73
N GLU A 2 -26.26 -36.29 -1.48
CA GLU A 2 -27.24 -35.36 -2.03
C GLU A 2 -27.25 -35.26 -3.57
N LEU A 3 -26.07 -35.25 -4.21
CA LEU A 3 -25.98 -35.27 -5.68
C LEU A 3 -26.56 -36.53 -6.34
N ALA A 4 -26.73 -37.63 -5.59
CA ALA A 4 -27.40 -38.83 -6.08
C ALA A 4 -28.94 -38.75 -5.98
N ILE A 5 -29.46 -37.76 -5.25
CA ILE A 5 -30.89 -37.51 -5.04
C ILE A 5 -31.37 -36.34 -5.93
N SER A 6 -30.52 -35.33 -6.13
CA SER A 6 -30.78 -34.19 -7.03
C SER A 6 -29.55 -33.92 -7.91
N PRO A 7 -29.47 -34.55 -9.10
CA PRO A 7 -28.32 -34.40 -9.98
C PRO A 7 -28.28 -33.02 -10.63
N ILE A 8 -27.12 -32.36 -10.56
CA ILE A 8 -26.88 -31.07 -11.23
C ILE A 8 -26.38 -31.36 -12.65
N ILE A 9 -27.05 -30.83 -13.67
CA ILE A 9 -26.63 -30.98 -15.08
C ILE A 9 -25.89 -29.71 -15.51
N VAL A 10 -24.65 -29.86 -15.97
CA VAL A 10 -23.81 -28.76 -16.48
C VAL A 10 -23.57 -28.91 -17.99
N LEU A 11 -23.52 -27.78 -18.70
CA LEU A 11 -23.23 -27.75 -20.14
C LEU A 11 -21.73 -27.55 -20.35
N ASN A 12 -21.03 -28.59 -20.81
CA ASN A 12 -19.59 -28.55 -21.09
C ASN A 12 -19.35 -28.90 -22.58
N LYS A 13 -18.63 -28.03 -23.31
CA LYS A 13 -18.32 -28.19 -24.75
C LYS A 13 -19.54 -28.62 -25.59
N HIS A 14 -20.67 -27.93 -25.40
CA HIS A 14 -21.96 -28.19 -26.06
C HIS A 14 -22.57 -29.58 -25.79
N LYS A 15 -22.20 -30.25 -24.69
CA LYS A 15 -22.84 -31.48 -24.22
C LYS A 15 -23.34 -31.29 -22.79
N LEU A 16 -24.52 -31.84 -22.51
CA LEU A 16 -25.05 -31.93 -21.15
C LEU A 16 -24.31 -33.08 -20.43
N GLN A 17 -23.75 -32.77 -19.27
CA GLN A 17 -23.05 -33.73 -18.43
C GLN A 17 -23.54 -33.58 -16.98
N GLU A 18 -23.75 -34.69 -16.29
CA GLU A 18 -24.06 -34.69 -14.86
C GLU A 18 -22.81 -34.29 -14.06
N ALA A 19 -22.94 -33.31 -13.19
CA ALA A 19 -21.87 -32.80 -12.36
C ALA A 19 -21.56 -33.80 -11.24
N THR A 20 -20.30 -34.24 -11.16
CA THR A 20 -19.81 -35.04 -10.04
C THR A 20 -19.41 -34.14 -8.86
N PRO A 21 -19.29 -34.67 -7.63
CA PRO A 21 -18.75 -33.91 -6.49
C PRO A 21 -17.41 -33.24 -6.81
N THR A 22 -16.53 -33.94 -7.55
CA THR A 22 -15.24 -33.42 -8.01
C THR A 22 -15.40 -32.26 -8.99
N ASN A 23 -16.34 -32.35 -9.95
CA ASN A 23 -16.59 -31.25 -10.88
C ASN A 23 -17.09 -29.98 -10.18
N ILE A 24 -17.89 -30.14 -9.12
CA ILE A 24 -18.40 -29.01 -8.34
C ILE A 24 -17.28 -28.40 -7.51
N THR A 25 -16.46 -29.22 -6.85
CA THR A 25 -15.30 -28.71 -6.10
C THR A 25 -14.29 -28.00 -7.01
N ASP A 26 -14.03 -28.53 -8.21
CA ASP A 26 -13.16 -27.89 -9.19
C ASP A 26 -13.74 -26.55 -9.68
N ALA A 27 -15.05 -26.49 -9.97
CA ALA A 27 -15.71 -25.26 -10.39
C ALA A 27 -15.75 -24.20 -9.27
N VAL A 28 -15.98 -24.61 -8.03
CA VAL A 28 -15.94 -23.71 -6.87
C VAL A 28 -14.53 -23.21 -6.60
N ARG A 29 -13.51 -24.07 -6.75
CA ARG A 29 -12.10 -23.66 -6.70
C ARG A 29 -11.77 -22.65 -7.80
N GLU A 30 -12.20 -22.90 -9.03
CA GLU A 30 -11.99 -21.96 -10.15
C GLU A 30 -12.68 -20.61 -9.91
N TYR A 31 -13.90 -20.61 -9.36
CA TYR A 31 -14.62 -19.41 -8.96
C TYR A 31 -13.88 -18.63 -7.85
N SER A 32 -13.41 -19.33 -6.80
CA SER A 32 -12.67 -18.73 -5.69
C SER A 32 -11.31 -18.14 -6.10
N ARG A 33 -10.62 -18.73 -7.10
CA ARG A 33 -9.32 -18.20 -7.61
C ARG A 33 -9.37 -16.76 -8.10
N ASN A 34 -10.54 -16.25 -8.45
CA ASN A 34 -10.73 -14.89 -8.97
C ASN A 34 -11.29 -13.90 -7.93
N ARG A 35 -11.34 -14.28 -6.65
CA ARG A 35 -11.89 -13.44 -5.58
C ARG A 35 -10.87 -13.09 -4.52
N SER A 36 -11.02 -11.89 -3.95
CA SER A 36 -10.20 -11.44 -2.84
C SER A 36 -10.60 -12.13 -1.53
N VAL A 37 -9.72 -12.12 -0.54
CA VAL A 37 -10.05 -12.56 0.83
C VAL A 37 -11.15 -11.70 1.44
N LEU A 38 -11.17 -10.39 1.13
CA LEU A 38 -12.23 -9.49 1.59
C LEU A 38 -13.59 -9.87 1.01
N ASP A 39 -13.64 -10.19 -0.29
CA ASP A 39 -14.88 -10.66 -0.94
C ASP A 39 -15.42 -11.95 -0.32
N GLU A 40 -14.53 -12.87 0.07
CA GLU A 40 -14.94 -14.11 0.73
C GLU A 40 -15.40 -13.89 2.17
N ALA A 41 -14.77 -12.98 2.90
CA ALA A 41 -15.16 -12.64 4.26
C ALA A 41 -16.52 -11.93 4.32
N SER A 42 -16.81 -11.04 3.36
CA SER A 42 -18.10 -10.34 3.25
C SER A 42 -19.28 -11.26 2.93
N GLU A 43 -19.03 -12.49 2.48
CA GLU A 43 -20.08 -13.47 2.21
C GLU A 43 -20.46 -14.34 3.40
N ILE A 44 -19.64 -14.33 4.45
CA ILE A 44 -19.95 -15.07 5.67
C ILE A 44 -21.12 -14.34 6.33
N PRO A 45 -22.25 -15.02 6.61
CA PRO A 45 -23.40 -14.38 7.24
C PRO A 45 -23.03 -13.75 8.58
N THR A 46 -23.62 -12.59 8.91
CA THR A 46 -23.47 -11.99 10.23
C THR A 46 -23.98 -12.95 11.31
N ASP A 47 -23.15 -13.20 12.31
CA ASP A 47 -23.54 -13.97 13.49
C ASP A 47 -24.03 -13.07 14.62
N SER A 48 -25.35 -12.91 14.74
CA SER A 48 -25.95 -12.10 15.80
C SER A 48 -25.63 -12.62 17.20
N ILE A 49 -25.33 -13.91 17.39
CA ILE A 49 -24.97 -14.48 18.69
C ILE A 49 -23.62 -13.92 19.14
N LEU A 50 -22.67 -13.81 18.22
CA LEU A 50 -21.36 -13.22 18.50
C LEU A 50 -21.47 -11.73 18.83
N LEU A 51 -22.40 -11.01 18.21
CA LEU A 51 -22.62 -9.59 18.47
C LEU A 51 -23.27 -9.31 19.83
N GLU A 52 -23.77 -10.32 20.54
CA GLU A 52 -24.23 -10.19 21.94
C GLU A 52 -23.08 -10.33 22.96
N ASP A 53 -21.90 -10.76 22.52
CA ASP A 53 -20.76 -10.97 23.41
C ASP A 53 -19.99 -9.67 23.72
N THR A 54 -19.95 -9.28 24.99
CA THR A 54 -19.32 -8.03 25.44
C THR A 54 -17.82 -7.98 25.15
N GLU A 55 -17.10 -9.11 25.26
CA GLU A 55 -15.65 -9.16 25.08
C GLU A 55 -15.29 -8.99 23.59
N LEU A 56 -15.98 -9.72 22.72
CA LEU A 56 -15.83 -9.59 21.27
C LEU A 56 -16.23 -8.19 20.79
N LEU A 57 -17.33 -7.61 21.29
CA LEU A 57 -17.76 -6.26 20.92
C LEU A 57 -16.69 -5.20 21.20
N ASN A 58 -15.95 -5.32 22.31
CA ASN A 58 -14.87 -4.38 22.62
C ASN A 58 -13.74 -4.46 21.60
N VAL A 59 -13.39 -5.67 21.16
CA VAL A 59 -12.39 -5.89 20.11
C VAL A 59 -12.87 -5.35 18.76
N LEU A 60 -14.11 -5.65 18.37
CA LEU A 60 -14.68 -5.22 17.10
C LEU A 60 -14.78 -3.69 16.99
N ARG A 61 -15.02 -2.98 18.10
CA ARG A 61 -15.12 -1.50 18.10
C ARG A 61 -13.83 -0.80 17.67
N GLU A 62 -12.68 -1.41 17.90
CA GLU A 62 -11.36 -0.91 17.49
C GLU A 62 -11.03 -1.23 16.02
N ILE A 63 -11.86 -2.04 15.37
CA ILE A 63 -11.65 -2.47 13.99
C ILE A 63 -12.41 -1.53 13.04
N ALA A 64 -11.76 -1.17 11.94
CA ALA A 64 -12.42 -0.46 10.86
C ALA A 64 -13.38 -1.43 10.13
N PRO A 65 -14.61 -0.99 9.77
CA PRO A 65 -15.49 -1.77 8.90
C PRO A 65 -14.78 -2.26 7.64
N ILE A 66 -15.15 -3.46 7.14
CA ILE A 66 -14.50 -4.07 5.96
C ILE A 66 -14.58 -3.22 4.68
N ASP A 67 -15.60 -2.37 4.56
CA ASP A 67 -15.85 -1.45 3.45
C ASP A 67 -15.30 -0.03 3.69
N ALA A 68 -14.57 0.18 4.78
CA ALA A 68 -14.00 1.48 5.10
C ALA A 68 -13.06 1.94 3.97
N LYS A 69 -13.10 3.24 3.65
CA LYS A 69 -12.18 3.84 2.68
C LYS A 69 -10.72 3.58 3.03
N ASN A 70 -10.38 3.67 4.30
CA ASN A 70 -9.02 3.38 4.78
C ASN A 70 -8.70 1.88 4.84
N GLY A 71 -9.61 1.01 4.38
CA GLY A 71 -9.41 -0.42 4.25
C GLY A 71 -9.25 -1.18 5.56
N LEU A 72 -8.69 -2.38 5.44
CA LEU A 72 -8.38 -3.27 6.55
C LEU A 72 -7.13 -2.77 7.28
N GLN A 73 -7.33 -1.85 8.22
CA GLN A 73 -6.25 -1.45 9.14
C GLN A 73 -6.07 -2.51 10.21
N ILE A 74 -4.91 -3.15 10.19
CA ILE A 74 -4.51 -4.12 11.21
C ILE A 74 -3.42 -3.49 12.07
N LYS A 75 -3.70 -3.38 13.36
CA LYS A 75 -2.66 -3.15 14.36
C LYS A 75 -2.20 -4.52 14.89
N PRO A 76 -0.89 -4.74 15.04
CA PRO A 76 -0.38 -5.92 15.73
C PRO A 76 -0.98 -6.02 17.14
N THR A 77 -1.19 -7.23 17.64
CA THR A 77 -1.64 -7.44 19.03
C THR A 77 -0.50 -7.13 20.00
N GLU A 78 -0.76 -6.25 20.98
CA GLU A 78 0.11 -6.05 22.14
C GLU A 78 -0.14 -7.19 23.12
N GLY A 79 0.80 -8.12 23.23
CA GLY A 79 0.72 -9.23 24.16
C GLY A 79 1.94 -10.13 24.06
N ASP A 80 2.75 -10.11 25.12
CA ASP A 80 3.73 -11.16 25.41
C ASP A 80 3.04 -12.52 25.31
N GLY A 81 3.58 -13.37 24.44
CA GLY A 81 3.32 -14.79 24.56
C GLY A 81 3.86 -15.25 25.91
N ASP A 82 3.05 -15.95 26.69
CA ASP A 82 3.44 -16.57 27.95
C ASP A 82 4.88 -17.12 27.89
N ASP A 83 5.76 -16.50 28.68
CA ASP A 83 7.17 -16.76 29.03
C ASP A 83 8.02 -17.69 28.15
N ILE A 84 9.18 -17.17 27.71
CA ILE A 84 10.52 -17.72 28.02
C ILE A 84 11.62 -16.68 27.68
N ASP A 85 12.26 -16.19 28.75
CA ASP A 85 13.60 -15.61 28.93
C ASP A 85 14.29 -14.88 27.76
N THR A 86 14.31 -13.55 27.85
CA THR A 86 15.47 -12.72 27.44
C THR A 86 15.74 -11.63 28.49
N PRO A 87 17.01 -11.28 28.77
CA PRO A 87 17.39 -10.54 29.97
C PRO A 87 17.08 -9.04 29.90
N ASP A 88 16.73 -8.51 31.08
CA ASP A 88 16.40 -7.11 31.38
C ASP A 88 17.33 -6.06 30.76
N THR A 89 16.72 -4.99 30.26
CA THR A 89 17.33 -3.66 30.17
C THR A 89 16.39 -2.61 30.76
N PRO A 90 16.93 -1.55 31.39
CA PRO A 90 16.30 -0.94 32.56
C PRO A 90 15.34 0.21 32.27
N ASP A 91 14.38 0.32 33.19
CA ASP A 91 13.45 1.40 33.52
C ASP A 91 13.73 2.80 32.94
N THR A 92 12.69 3.36 32.30
CA THR A 92 12.56 4.80 32.05
C THR A 92 11.59 5.39 33.07
N PRO A 93 11.84 6.57 33.68
CA PRO A 93 11.14 7.00 34.89
C PRO A 93 9.74 7.57 34.61
N GLU A 94 8.82 7.30 35.54
CA GLU A 94 7.51 7.94 35.69
C GLU A 94 7.64 9.48 35.79
N GLY A 95 6.89 10.18 34.94
CA GLY A 95 6.73 11.64 34.96
C GLY A 95 5.33 12.03 35.41
N THR A 96 5.24 12.37 36.70
CA THR A 96 4.17 13.04 37.47
C THR A 96 3.03 13.75 36.74
N GLU A 97 1.82 13.41 37.20
CA GLU A 97 0.59 14.18 37.10
C GLU A 97 0.78 15.67 37.44
N ASN A 98 0.14 16.56 36.67
CA ASN A 98 -0.30 17.86 37.16
C ASN A 98 -1.71 18.15 36.63
N ARG A 99 -2.65 18.15 37.57
CA ARG A 99 -3.99 18.71 37.44
C ARG A 99 -3.89 20.24 37.54
N ASP A 100 -4.66 20.93 36.70
CA ASP A 100 -5.44 22.15 37.02
C ASP A 100 -5.62 23.03 35.77
N ALA A 101 -6.85 23.11 35.25
CA ALA A 101 -7.45 24.35 34.74
C ALA A 101 -8.96 24.16 34.48
N GLU A 102 -9.72 25.07 35.08
CA GLU A 102 -11.18 25.24 35.12
C GLU A 102 -11.84 25.63 33.76
N PRO A 103 -13.19 25.60 33.67
CA PRO A 103 -13.92 25.37 32.43
C PRO A 103 -14.16 26.64 31.61
N THR A 104 -14.17 26.50 30.29
CA THR A 104 -14.62 27.55 29.36
C THR A 104 -15.86 27.09 28.60
N ASP A 105 -16.96 27.81 28.85
CA ASP A 105 -18.25 27.71 28.19
C ASP A 105 -18.12 27.95 26.67
N GLN A 106 -18.50 26.96 25.87
CA GLN A 106 -18.93 27.15 24.48
C GLN A 106 -20.11 26.22 24.14
N PRO A 107 -21.00 26.65 23.23
CA PRO A 107 -22.40 26.22 23.22
C PRO A 107 -22.61 24.84 22.58
N ASN A 108 -23.51 24.07 23.19
CA ASN A 108 -24.05 22.78 22.74
C ASN A 108 -24.21 22.68 21.21
N GLN A 109 -23.26 22.00 20.56
CA GLN A 109 -23.56 21.18 19.39
C GLN A 109 -23.55 19.73 19.89
N HIS A 110 -24.75 19.16 20.06
CA HIS A 110 -24.88 17.72 20.25
C HIS A 110 -24.21 17.02 19.06
N PRO A 111 -23.22 16.14 19.27
CA PRO A 111 -22.90 15.16 18.23
C PRO A 111 -24.11 14.25 18.15
N ASP A 112 -24.76 14.21 16.98
CA ASP A 112 -25.84 13.26 16.69
C ASP A 112 -25.35 11.86 17.10
N ARG A 113 -26.03 11.25 18.07
CA ARG A 113 -25.79 9.85 18.40
C ARG A 113 -26.14 9.03 17.15
N PRO A 114 -25.26 8.15 16.66
CA PRO A 114 -25.57 7.32 15.51
C PRO A 114 -26.86 6.55 15.75
N ASN A 115 -27.67 6.42 14.71
CA ASN A 115 -28.91 5.64 14.73
C ASN A 115 -28.56 4.17 15.05
N PRO A 116 -29.26 3.46 15.95
CA PRO A 116 -28.96 2.06 16.29
C PRO A 116 -28.76 1.14 15.07
N ALA A 117 -29.56 1.33 14.01
CA ALA A 117 -29.40 0.56 12.78
C ALA A 117 -28.08 0.84 12.03
N GLU A 118 -27.53 2.05 12.12
CA GLU A 118 -26.20 2.37 11.55
C GLU A 118 -25.06 1.87 12.44
N GLU A 119 -25.29 1.71 13.73
CA GLU A 119 -24.33 1.13 14.66
C GLU A 119 -24.24 -0.40 14.47
N ASP A 120 -25.40 -1.06 14.32
CA ASP A 120 -25.50 -2.48 13.99
C ASP A 120 -24.84 -2.81 12.63
N ASP A 121 -25.14 -2.05 11.56
CA ASP A 121 -24.50 -2.24 10.24
C ASP A 121 -22.96 -2.14 10.31
N LYS A 122 -22.44 -1.26 11.16
CA LYS A 122 -20.99 -1.15 11.36
C LYS A 122 -20.41 -2.34 12.10
N LEU A 123 -21.12 -2.91 13.08
CA LEU A 123 -20.68 -4.09 13.82
C LEU A 123 -20.61 -5.32 12.92
N ASP A 124 -21.61 -5.53 12.06
CA ASP A 124 -21.61 -6.59 11.05
C ASP A 124 -20.38 -6.52 10.16
N LYS A 125 -20.09 -5.33 9.64
CA LYS A 125 -18.92 -5.08 8.78
C LYS A 125 -17.59 -5.21 9.50
N ARG A 126 -17.55 -4.95 10.82
CA ARG A 126 -16.38 -5.15 11.67
C ARG A 126 -16.14 -6.64 11.93
N LEU A 127 -17.20 -7.41 12.15
CA LEU A 127 -17.12 -8.87 12.28
C LEU A 127 -16.61 -9.49 10.98
N ALA A 128 -17.14 -9.08 9.83
CA ALA A 128 -16.63 -9.49 8.53
C ALA A 128 -15.14 -9.13 8.34
N ALA A 129 -14.72 -7.94 8.77
CA ALA A 129 -13.30 -7.56 8.76
C ALA A 129 -12.45 -8.47 9.67
N TYR A 130 -12.98 -8.92 10.80
CA TYR A 130 -12.30 -9.89 11.66
C TYR A 130 -12.18 -11.27 10.98
N TYR A 131 -13.25 -11.75 10.34
CA TYR A 131 -13.21 -12.98 9.55
C TYR A 131 -12.17 -12.90 8.42
N ALA A 132 -12.02 -11.74 7.77
CA ALA A 132 -10.97 -11.55 6.77
C ALA A 132 -9.57 -11.78 7.35
N ARG A 133 -9.30 -11.36 8.60
CA ARG A 133 -8.01 -11.62 9.28
C ARG A 133 -7.78 -13.12 9.48
N ILE A 134 -8.81 -13.88 9.84
CA ILE A 134 -8.73 -15.34 9.99
C ILE A 134 -8.44 -16.00 8.63
N LEU A 135 -9.13 -15.58 7.57
CA LEU A 135 -8.90 -16.08 6.22
C LEU A 135 -7.50 -15.71 5.69
N PHE A 136 -6.98 -14.52 6.01
CA PHE A 136 -5.60 -14.15 5.72
C PHE A 136 -4.60 -15.05 6.46
N PHE A 137 -4.86 -15.42 7.72
CA PHE A 137 -4.02 -16.39 8.42
C PHE A 137 -3.99 -17.73 7.68
N ALA A 138 -5.17 -18.26 7.34
CA ALA A 138 -5.32 -19.52 6.61
C ALA A 138 -4.60 -19.49 5.24
N PHE A 139 -4.60 -18.32 4.58
CA PHE A 139 -3.89 -18.08 3.32
C PHE A 139 -2.36 -18.03 3.50
N LEU A 140 -1.89 -17.35 4.54
CA LEU A 140 -0.48 -17.04 4.75
C LEU A 140 0.30 -18.20 5.37
N THR A 141 -0.30 -18.93 6.31
CA THR A 141 0.36 -20.01 7.04
C THR A 141 0.86 -21.12 6.12
N ASP A 142 1.96 -21.78 6.51
CA ASP A 142 2.44 -23.02 5.89
C ASP A 142 1.84 -24.28 6.56
N SER A 143 0.98 -24.10 7.57
CA SER A 143 0.17 -25.16 8.20
C SER A 143 -1.05 -25.53 7.37
N THR A 144 -1.39 -26.82 7.32
CA THR A 144 -2.69 -27.24 6.78
C THR A 144 -3.75 -26.93 7.83
N VAL A 145 -4.71 -26.09 7.49
CA VAL A 145 -5.83 -25.70 8.38
C VAL A 145 -7.13 -25.73 7.61
N LYS A 146 -8.16 -26.35 8.18
CA LYS A 146 -9.47 -26.58 7.55
C LYS A 146 -10.64 -25.98 8.32
N SER A 147 -10.40 -25.51 9.53
CA SER A 147 -11.42 -24.94 10.41
C SER A 147 -10.82 -23.88 11.32
N LEU A 148 -11.67 -23.10 11.98
CA LEU A 148 -11.26 -22.16 13.01
C LEU A 148 -10.58 -22.86 14.19
N GLU A 149 -11.05 -24.05 14.59
CA GLU A 149 -10.40 -24.88 15.61
C GLU A 149 -8.95 -25.23 15.22
N GLU A 150 -8.73 -25.64 13.95
CA GLU A 150 -7.39 -25.93 13.45
C GLU A 150 -6.52 -24.67 13.34
N VAL A 151 -7.11 -23.51 13.00
CA VAL A 151 -6.40 -22.22 13.02
C VAL A 151 -5.90 -21.91 14.44
N ILE A 152 -6.78 -21.99 15.44
CA ILE A 152 -6.44 -21.77 16.86
C ILE A 152 -5.31 -22.71 17.29
N ALA A 153 -5.43 -24.00 16.96
CA ALA A 153 -4.44 -25.00 17.30
C ALA A 153 -3.08 -24.80 16.59
N ALA A 154 -3.09 -24.23 15.38
CA ALA A 154 -1.90 -24.00 14.56
C ALA A 154 -1.09 -22.77 15.02
N ILE A 155 -1.73 -21.72 15.53
CA ILE A 155 -1.08 -20.47 15.96
C ILE A 155 0.16 -20.70 16.84
N PRO A 156 0.10 -21.47 17.95
CA PRO A 156 1.26 -21.65 18.83
C PRO A 156 2.33 -22.61 18.30
N GLN A 157 2.07 -23.36 17.22
CA GLN A 157 2.94 -24.48 16.80
C GLN A 157 4.28 -24.04 16.22
N THR A 158 4.35 -22.84 15.63
CA THR A 158 5.57 -22.34 14.98
C THR A 158 5.77 -20.87 15.27
N SER A 159 7.02 -20.40 15.17
CA SER A 159 7.33 -18.96 15.21
C SER A 159 6.67 -18.20 14.05
N ASP A 160 6.59 -18.82 12.87
CA ASP A 160 5.95 -18.22 11.70
C ASP A 160 4.45 -18.01 11.91
N ASN A 161 3.74 -19.00 12.46
CA ASN A 161 2.31 -18.86 12.75
C ASN A 161 2.06 -17.80 13.83
N ARG A 162 2.88 -17.76 14.88
CA ARG A 162 2.79 -16.71 15.91
C ARG A 162 2.99 -15.31 15.33
N ARG A 163 4.00 -15.14 14.47
CA ARG A 163 4.25 -13.87 13.76
C ARG A 163 3.07 -13.49 12.86
N ILE A 164 2.58 -14.40 12.03
CA ILE A 164 1.44 -14.15 11.12
C ILE A 164 0.21 -13.75 11.93
N ALA A 165 -0.13 -14.47 13.00
CA ALA A 165 -1.27 -14.15 13.86
C ALA A 165 -1.12 -12.76 14.50
N ASN A 166 0.05 -12.46 15.04
CA ASN A 166 0.36 -11.16 15.64
C ASN A 166 0.22 -10.03 14.59
N HIS A 167 0.86 -10.16 13.43
CA HIS A 167 0.78 -9.18 12.33
C HIS A 167 -0.64 -9.00 11.79
N LEU A 168 -1.51 -10.02 11.90
CA LEU A 168 -2.92 -9.97 11.54
C LEU A 168 -3.82 -9.47 12.68
N GLY A 169 -3.27 -9.15 13.85
CA GLY A 169 -4.03 -8.70 15.01
C GLY A 169 -5.02 -9.76 15.50
N LEU A 170 -4.65 -11.04 15.40
CA LEU A 170 -5.44 -12.17 15.87
C LEU A 170 -5.02 -12.51 17.31
N ASP A 171 -5.98 -12.38 18.22
CA ASP A 171 -5.83 -12.82 19.61
C ASP A 171 -6.47 -14.19 19.78
N ARG A 172 -5.76 -15.10 20.44
CA ARG A 172 -6.21 -16.49 20.58
C ARG A 172 -7.47 -16.62 21.44
N LYS A 173 -7.62 -15.81 22.50
CA LYS A 173 -8.81 -15.85 23.37
C LYS A 173 -10.03 -15.37 22.60
N VAL A 174 -9.88 -14.34 21.78
CA VAL A 174 -10.96 -13.85 20.91
C VAL A 174 -11.38 -14.93 19.91
N LEU A 175 -10.42 -15.64 19.30
CA LEU A 175 -10.73 -16.76 18.40
C LEU A 175 -11.45 -17.90 19.12
N GLU A 176 -11.04 -18.22 20.35
CA GLU A 176 -11.70 -19.23 21.20
C GLU A 176 -13.15 -18.81 21.52
N VAL A 177 -13.42 -17.54 21.82
CA VAL A 177 -14.79 -17.01 21.99
C VAL A 177 -15.62 -17.18 20.72
N ILE A 178 -15.06 -16.86 19.54
CA ILE A 178 -15.74 -17.07 18.26
C ILE A 178 -16.04 -18.56 18.07
N GLN A 179 -15.07 -19.45 18.28
CA GLN A 179 -15.23 -20.89 18.12
C GLN A 179 -16.34 -21.46 19.03
N GLU A 180 -16.40 -21.02 20.29
CA GLU A 180 -17.35 -21.54 21.28
C GLU A 180 -18.78 -21.01 21.11
N LYS A 181 -18.93 -19.75 20.69
CA LYS A 181 -20.23 -19.05 20.69
C LYS A 181 -20.89 -18.93 19.33
N SER A 182 -20.16 -19.18 18.24
CA SER A 182 -20.71 -19.05 16.88
C SER A 182 -21.92 -19.96 16.68
N ASN A 183 -22.88 -19.46 15.91
CA ASN A 183 -23.93 -20.26 15.32
C ASN A 183 -23.29 -21.41 14.50
N PRO A 184 -23.68 -22.68 14.72
CA PRO A 184 -23.04 -23.82 14.05
C PRO A 184 -23.06 -23.76 12.51
N PHE A 185 -24.09 -23.15 11.92
CA PHE A 185 -24.17 -23.02 10.45
C PHE A 185 -23.23 -21.94 9.93
N ILE A 186 -23.09 -20.82 10.65
CA ILE A 186 -22.20 -19.72 10.26
C ILE A 186 -20.73 -20.13 10.48
N LEU A 187 -20.45 -20.84 11.59
CA LEU A 187 -19.14 -21.43 11.83
C LEU A 187 -18.75 -22.42 10.73
N HIS A 188 -19.70 -23.24 10.28
CA HIS A 188 -19.47 -24.14 9.14
C HIS A 188 -19.14 -23.38 7.85
N ASP A 189 -19.82 -22.27 7.57
CA ASP A 189 -19.51 -21.42 6.41
C ASP A 189 -18.10 -20.80 6.52
N LEU A 190 -17.71 -20.34 7.71
CA LEU A 190 -16.34 -19.86 7.98
C LEU A 190 -15.29 -20.97 7.77
N ASP A 191 -15.51 -22.15 8.35
CA ASP A 191 -14.63 -23.32 8.20
C ASP A 191 -14.45 -23.70 6.73
N TYR A 192 -15.54 -23.73 5.97
CA TYR A 192 -15.50 -23.98 4.53
C TYR A 192 -14.63 -22.96 3.78
N LYS A 193 -14.72 -21.67 4.12
CA LYS A 193 -13.88 -20.62 3.52
C LYS A 193 -12.41 -20.75 3.96
N ILE A 194 -12.14 -21.16 5.20
CA ILE A 194 -10.78 -21.46 5.71
C ILE A 194 -10.15 -22.59 4.90
N GLU A 195 -10.81 -23.74 4.81
CA GLU A 195 -10.31 -24.90 4.07
C GLU A 195 -10.04 -24.55 2.61
N ASN A 196 -11.01 -23.94 1.93
CA ASN A 196 -10.87 -23.57 0.52
C ASN A 196 -9.70 -22.59 0.30
N THR A 197 -9.52 -21.61 1.20
CA THR A 197 -8.42 -20.64 1.10
C THR A 197 -7.05 -21.29 1.30
N ASN A 198 -6.92 -22.19 2.28
CA ASN A 198 -5.65 -22.89 2.56
C ASN A 198 -5.30 -23.91 1.47
N ASP A 199 -6.29 -24.64 0.95
CA ASP A 199 -6.10 -25.61 -0.14
C ASP A 199 -5.60 -24.94 -1.43
N LEU A 200 -6.21 -23.81 -1.79
CA LEU A 200 -6.02 -23.15 -3.07
C LEU A 200 -4.59 -22.62 -3.27
N ILE A 201 -3.97 -22.11 -2.21
CA ILE A 201 -2.58 -21.62 -2.26
C ILE A 201 -1.54 -22.75 -2.21
N ARG A 202 -1.94 -23.93 -1.73
CA ARG A 202 -1.11 -25.14 -1.61
C ARG A 202 -1.17 -26.06 -2.82
N ASP A 203 -1.96 -25.71 -3.84
CA ASP A 203 -2.12 -26.53 -5.04
C ASP A 203 -0.77 -26.75 -5.75
N ALA A 204 -0.16 -27.91 -5.47
CA ALA A 204 1.15 -28.29 -5.97
C ALA A 204 1.15 -28.59 -7.48
N ALA A 205 -0.04 -28.73 -8.09
CA ALA A 205 -0.14 -28.88 -9.55
C ALA A 205 0.18 -27.56 -10.28
N LEU A 206 0.05 -26.42 -9.61
CA LEU A 206 0.34 -25.10 -10.17
C LEU A 206 1.83 -24.77 -10.10
N ARG A 207 2.33 -24.11 -11.13
CA ARG A 207 3.71 -23.58 -11.14
C ARG A 207 3.86 -22.45 -10.12
N PRO A 208 5.07 -22.21 -9.60
CA PRO A 208 5.35 -21.11 -8.66
C PRO A 208 4.73 -19.77 -9.05
N MET A 209 4.90 -19.34 -10.31
CA MET A 209 4.35 -18.08 -10.80
C MET A 209 2.82 -18.06 -10.85
N GLU A 210 2.18 -19.19 -11.16
CA GLU A 210 0.71 -19.29 -11.18
C GLU A 210 0.16 -19.15 -9.76
N ARG A 211 0.83 -19.73 -8.77
CA ARG A 211 0.47 -19.56 -7.35
C ARG A 211 0.65 -18.11 -6.89
N VAL A 212 1.71 -17.42 -7.34
CA VAL A 212 1.91 -16.00 -7.06
C VAL A 212 0.81 -15.14 -7.69
N GLU A 213 0.45 -15.39 -8.94
CA GLU A 213 -0.64 -14.64 -9.59
C GLU A 213 -1.99 -14.84 -8.88
N ILE A 214 -2.26 -16.05 -8.38
CA ILE A 214 -3.41 -16.31 -7.53
C ILE A 214 -3.29 -15.54 -6.22
N ALA A 215 -2.12 -15.58 -5.56
CA ALA A 215 -1.88 -14.88 -4.30
C ALA A 215 -2.16 -13.37 -4.41
N MET A 216 -1.58 -12.72 -5.41
CA MET A 216 -1.76 -11.29 -5.66
C MET A 216 -3.22 -10.91 -5.93
N ARG A 217 -4.00 -11.78 -6.60
CA ARG A 217 -5.45 -11.54 -6.78
C ARG A 217 -6.21 -11.68 -5.47
N ARG A 218 -5.78 -12.59 -4.60
CA ARG A 218 -6.44 -12.85 -3.31
C ARG A 218 -6.20 -11.75 -2.29
N PHE A 219 -5.04 -11.10 -2.30
CA PHE A 219 -4.77 -9.94 -1.44
C PHE A 219 -5.78 -8.81 -1.71
N GLY A 220 -6.09 -8.57 -2.99
CA GLY A 220 -7.10 -7.59 -3.40
C GLY A 220 -6.66 -6.16 -3.07
N ARG A 221 -7.61 -5.25 -2.83
CA ARG A 221 -7.29 -3.88 -2.39
C ARG A 221 -7.45 -3.82 -0.88
N LEU A 222 -6.33 -3.72 -0.17
CA LEU A 222 -6.32 -3.69 1.29
C LEU A 222 -6.84 -2.36 1.85
N SER A 223 -6.55 -1.23 1.19
CA SER A 223 -7.09 0.10 1.54
C SER A 223 -7.09 1.12 0.40
N ASP A 224 -7.82 2.23 0.54
CA ASP A 224 -7.72 3.34 -0.41
C ASP A 224 -6.37 4.07 -0.34
N SER A 225 -5.70 4.03 0.82
CA SER A 225 -4.37 4.61 1.06
C SER A 225 -3.23 3.77 0.49
N GLU A 226 -3.38 2.44 0.50
CA GLU A 226 -2.39 1.53 -0.06
C GLU A 226 -2.70 1.30 -1.54
N ILE A 227 -2.10 2.16 -2.36
CA ILE A 227 -2.17 2.02 -3.81
C ILE A 227 -1.21 0.90 -4.23
N VAL A 228 -1.76 -0.30 -4.37
CA VAL A 228 -1.07 -1.48 -4.95
C VAL A 228 -0.77 -1.20 -6.41
N THR A 229 0.44 -1.53 -6.85
CA THR A 229 0.90 -1.26 -8.21
C THR A 229 0.39 -2.34 -9.16
N PRO A 230 -0.48 -2.03 -10.14
CA PRO A 230 -0.96 -3.05 -11.06
C PRO A 230 0.20 -3.71 -11.80
N ALA A 231 0.14 -5.03 -12.00
CA ALA A 231 1.24 -5.81 -12.58
C ALA A 231 1.76 -5.22 -13.91
N LYS A 232 0.86 -4.71 -14.76
CA LYS A 232 1.21 -4.05 -16.01
C LYS A 232 2.09 -2.80 -15.79
N VAL A 233 1.76 -1.97 -14.79
CA VAL A 233 2.52 -0.76 -14.46
C VAL A 233 3.88 -1.13 -13.87
N ALA A 234 3.93 -2.15 -13.01
CA ALA A 234 5.20 -2.65 -12.49
C ALA A 234 6.11 -3.19 -13.62
N ASP A 235 5.55 -3.94 -14.59
CA ASP A 235 6.28 -4.40 -15.77
C ASP A 235 6.77 -3.24 -16.64
N GLU A 236 5.97 -2.18 -16.83
CA GLU A 236 6.36 -0.97 -17.57
C GLU A 236 7.53 -0.24 -16.89
N MET A 237 7.49 -0.10 -15.56
CA MET A 237 8.58 0.51 -14.79
C MET A 237 9.85 -0.35 -14.76
N VAL A 238 9.72 -1.67 -14.75
CA VAL A 238 10.88 -2.57 -14.89
C VAL A 238 11.45 -2.52 -16.31
N ALA A 239 10.61 -2.30 -17.32
CA ALA A 239 11.03 -2.25 -18.72
C ALA A 239 11.88 -1.03 -19.08
N ILE A 240 11.80 0.08 -18.33
CA ILE A 240 12.66 1.25 -18.57
C ILE A 240 14.08 1.08 -18.01
N LEU A 241 14.31 0.10 -17.12
CA LEU A 241 15.65 -0.19 -16.58
C LEU A 241 16.60 -0.70 -17.68
N PRO A 242 17.92 -0.40 -17.59
CA PRO A 242 18.90 -0.87 -18.57
C PRO A 242 19.16 -2.37 -18.40
N PHE A 243 18.30 -3.17 -19.04
CA PHE A 243 18.25 -4.62 -18.83
C PHE A 243 19.57 -5.33 -19.14
N GLU A 244 20.21 -5.04 -20.27
CA GLU A 244 21.44 -5.75 -20.67
C GLU A 244 22.58 -5.50 -19.67
N GLU A 245 22.77 -4.25 -19.25
CA GLU A 245 23.77 -3.87 -18.24
C GLU A 245 23.52 -4.58 -16.89
N LEU A 246 22.29 -4.49 -16.38
CA LEU A 246 21.92 -5.06 -15.08
C LEU A 246 21.95 -6.60 -15.10
N ARG A 247 21.66 -7.22 -16.26
CA ARG A 247 21.69 -8.67 -16.45
C ARG A 247 23.11 -9.21 -16.49
N GLU A 248 24.02 -8.48 -17.12
CA GLU A 248 25.44 -8.84 -17.19
C GLU A 248 26.16 -8.64 -15.86
N LYS A 249 25.72 -7.67 -15.06
CA LYS A 249 26.25 -7.42 -13.72
C LYS A 249 25.87 -8.55 -12.75
N ALA A 250 26.83 -9.44 -12.49
CA ALA A 250 26.65 -10.65 -11.70
C ALA A 250 26.35 -10.41 -10.21
N ASP A 251 26.52 -9.21 -9.69
CA ASP A 251 26.24 -8.83 -8.31
C ASP A 251 25.19 -7.72 -8.19
N ALA A 252 24.43 -7.44 -9.26
CA ALA A 252 23.43 -6.38 -9.28
C ALA A 252 22.38 -6.57 -8.18
N LYS A 253 22.24 -5.60 -7.27
CA LYS A 253 21.25 -5.63 -6.18
C LYS A 253 20.08 -4.69 -6.44
N PHE A 254 18.89 -5.13 -6.11
CA PHE A 254 17.65 -4.38 -6.31
C PHE A 254 16.93 -4.23 -4.98
N LEU A 255 16.41 -3.04 -4.72
CA LEU A 255 15.59 -2.74 -3.57
C LEU A 255 14.21 -2.27 -4.03
N ASP A 256 13.15 -2.95 -3.59
CA ASP A 256 11.81 -2.37 -3.54
C ASP A 256 11.67 -1.58 -2.23
N ILE A 257 11.64 -0.25 -2.30
CA ILE A 257 11.68 0.61 -1.11
C ILE A 257 10.34 0.66 -0.36
N ALA A 258 9.26 0.22 -0.99
CA ALA A 258 7.89 0.32 -0.48
C ALA A 258 7.00 -0.80 -1.02
N SER A 259 7.44 -2.04 -0.80
CA SER A 259 6.71 -3.25 -1.19
C SER A 259 5.39 -3.34 -0.42
N LYS A 260 4.31 -3.62 -1.13
CA LYS A 260 3.00 -3.89 -0.54
C LYS A 260 2.68 -5.37 -0.65
N GLU A 261 2.68 -5.87 -1.87
CA GLU A 261 2.36 -7.26 -2.21
C GLU A 261 3.47 -7.94 -3.00
N GLY A 262 4.66 -7.30 -3.09
CA GLY A 262 5.79 -7.79 -3.86
C GLY A 262 5.68 -7.53 -5.37
N GLU A 263 4.89 -6.53 -5.80
CA GLU A 263 4.57 -6.30 -7.22
C GLU A 263 5.82 -6.07 -8.07
N PHE A 264 6.76 -5.25 -7.59
CA PHE A 264 8.04 -5.03 -8.27
C PHE A 264 8.98 -6.23 -8.16
N SER A 265 8.93 -6.99 -7.06
CA SER A 265 9.69 -8.23 -6.93
C SER A 265 9.26 -9.27 -7.97
N VAL A 266 7.95 -9.39 -8.21
CA VAL A 266 7.38 -10.25 -9.26
C VAL A 266 7.75 -9.75 -10.65
N ALA A 267 7.64 -8.45 -10.92
CA ALA A 267 7.99 -7.87 -12.22
C ALA A 267 9.50 -8.03 -12.54
N LEU A 268 10.37 -7.76 -11.56
CA LEU A 268 11.81 -7.99 -11.68
C LEU A 268 12.12 -9.47 -11.91
N TYR A 269 11.49 -10.38 -11.16
CA TYR A 269 11.66 -11.82 -11.39
C TYR A 269 11.17 -12.27 -12.76
N ARG A 270 10.02 -11.78 -13.23
CA ARG A 270 9.51 -12.06 -14.58
C ARG A 270 10.50 -11.60 -15.65
N ARG A 271 11.17 -10.47 -15.44
CA ARG A 271 12.12 -9.88 -16.39
C ARG A 271 13.50 -10.55 -16.36
N PHE A 272 14.07 -10.78 -15.18
CA PHE A 272 15.46 -11.23 -14.98
C PHE A 272 15.60 -12.73 -14.70
N GLY A 273 14.51 -13.41 -14.32
CA GLY A 273 14.47 -14.84 -14.02
C GLY A 273 15.20 -15.22 -12.73
N GLU A 274 15.59 -16.49 -12.62
CA GLU A 274 16.23 -17.09 -11.42
C GLU A 274 17.42 -16.30 -10.86
N LYS A 275 18.21 -15.65 -11.72
CA LYS A 275 19.42 -14.93 -11.32
C LYS A 275 19.16 -13.77 -10.36
N VAL A 276 17.95 -13.21 -10.38
CA VAL A 276 17.62 -12.04 -9.57
C VAL A 276 17.25 -12.42 -8.13
N LYS A 277 16.75 -13.64 -7.89
CA LYS A 277 16.22 -14.08 -6.58
C LYS A 277 17.12 -13.73 -5.39
N PRO A 278 18.43 -14.07 -5.37
CA PRO A 278 19.26 -13.79 -4.20
C PRO A 278 19.60 -12.30 -4.02
N ARG A 279 19.20 -11.42 -4.95
CA ARG A 279 19.60 -10.02 -5.04
C ARG A 279 18.43 -9.04 -4.98
N LEU A 280 17.21 -9.56 -4.82
CA LEU A 280 16.01 -8.76 -4.58
C LEU A 280 15.84 -8.58 -3.08
N TYR A 281 15.71 -7.33 -2.67
CA TYR A 281 15.45 -6.90 -1.31
C TYR A 281 14.17 -6.06 -1.28
N ALA A 282 13.46 -6.08 -0.17
CA ALA A 282 12.23 -5.33 -0.01
C ALA A 282 12.12 -4.70 1.38
N ILE A 283 11.65 -3.46 1.43
CA ILE A 283 11.15 -2.80 2.64
C ILE A 283 9.64 -2.69 2.47
N THR A 284 8.87 -3.13 3.46
CA THR A 284 7.41 -3.17 3.35
C THR A 284 6.76 -1.95 3.99
N THR A 285 5.57 -1.58 3.51
CA THR A 285 4.85 -0.41 4.05
C THR A 285 4.17 -0.66 5.39
N SER A 286 3.98 -1.93 5.75
CA SER A 286 3.32 -2.39 6.98
C SER A 286 3.73 -3.83 7.31
N THR A 287 3.36 -4.30 8.50
CA THR A 287 3.50 -5.71 8.92
C THR A 287 2.62 -6.65 8.09
N LEU A 288 1.46 -6.17 7.64
CA LEU A 288 0.60 -6.93 6.73
C LEU A 288 1.25 -7.08 5.34
N ALA A 289 1.78 -5.98 4.79
CA ALA A 289 2.54 -5.99 3.55
C ALA A 289 3.79 -6.88 3.65
N TYR A 290 4.40 -6.98 4.84
CA TYR A 290 5.49 -7.91 5.12
C TYR A 290 5.07 -9.36 4.88
N GLU A 291 3.94 -9.81 5.45
CA GLU A 291 3.50 -11.21 5.25
C GLU A 291 3.12 -11.51 3.79
N PHE A 292 2.52 -10.55 3.07
CA PHE A 292 2.20 -10.73 1.65
C PHE A 292 3.46 -10.80 0.79
N THR A 293 4.39 -9.88 0.99
CA THR A 293 5.70 -9.90 0.30
C THR A 293 6.46 -11.19 0.64
N ARG A 294 6.46 -11.62 1.90
CA ARG A 294 7.08 -12.88 2.33
C ARG A 294 6.46 -14.09 1.67
N LYS A 295 5.12 -14.15 1.56
CA LYS A 295 4.44 -15.25 0.85
C LYS A 295 4.86 -15.33 -0.62
N VAL A 296 4.99 -14.18 -1.30
CA VAL A 296 5.52 -14.13 -2.67
C VAL A 296 6.95 -14.66 -2.75
N TYR A 297 7.82 -14.24 -1.84
CA TYR A 297 9.21 -14.70 -1.79
C TYR A 297 9.28 -16.21 -1.57
N THR A 298 8.52 -16.75 -0.61
CA THR A 298 8.43 -18.19 -0.36
C THR A 298 7.94 -18.95 -1.59
N LEU A 299 6.88 -18.50 -2.24
CA LEU A 299 6.31 -19.17 -3.41
C LEU A 299 7.29 -19.21 -4.59
N LEU A 300 8.12 -18.17 -4.75
CA LEU A 300 9.15 -18.09 -5.77
C LEU A 300 10.48 -18.72 -5.34
N GLY A 301 10.63 -19.15 -4.09
CA GLY A 301 11.91 -19.63 -3.56
C GLY A 301 12.98 -18.56 -3.51
N MET A 302 12.60 -17.32 -3.20
CA MET A 302 13.50 -16.21 -2.91
C MET A 302 13.88 -16.20 -1.41
N PRO A 303 15.04 -15.64 -1.03
CA PRO A 303 15.46 -15.55 0.36
C PRO A 303 14.55 -14.58 1.12
N VAL A 304 13.75 -15.09 2.05
CA VAL A 304 12.82 -14.25 2.85
C VAL A 304 13.56 -13.31 3.81
N GLU A 305 14.81 -13.62 4.13
CA GLU A 305 15.74 -12.78 4.89
C GLU A 305 16.13 -11.49 4.16
N ASN A 306 15.88 -11.39 2.84
CA ASN A 306 16.08 -10.15 2.09
C ASN A 306 14.92 -9.15 2.26
N ILE A 307 13.88 -9.51 3.02
CA ILE A 307 12.81 -8.59 3.41
C ILE A 307 13.16 -8.04 4.80
N TYR A 308 13.32 -6.73 4.90
CA TYR A 308 13.57 -6.08 6.19
C TYR A 308 12.36 -6.25 7.12
N ALA A 309 12.60 -6.79 8.32
CA ALA A 309 11.56 -7.09 9.31
C ALA A 309 11.51 -6.07 10.46
N ASP A 310 12.63 -5.40 10.74
CA ASP A 310 12.80 -4.54 11.92
C ASP A 310 12.21 -3.14 11.74
N PHE A 311 11.88 -2.75 10.50
CA PHE A 311 11.33 -1.44 10.17
C PHE A 311 10.49 -1.51 8.89
N THR A 312 9.62 -0.51 8.73
CA THR A 312 8.77 -0.28 7.57
C THR A 312 9.29 0.88 6.71
N SER A 313 8.69 1.10 5.54
CA SER A 313 9.03 2.25 4.70
C SER A 313 8.82 3.58 5.45
N TYR A 314 7.80 3.70 6.31
CA TYR A 314 7.55 4.95 7.04
C TYR A 314 8.70 5.34 7.97
N ASP A 315 9.43 4.36 8.51
CA ASP A 315 10.60 4.59 9.36
C ASP A 315 11.76 5.23 8.60
N LEU A 316 11.80 5.10 7.26
CA LEU A 316 12.79 5.78 6.41
C LEU A 316 12.67 7.30 6.49
N ILE A 317 11.46 7.82 6.73
CA ILE A 317 11.18 9.26 6.79
C ILE A 317 10.90 9.75 8.22
N GLY A 318 11.06 8.87 9.22
CA GLY A 318 10.90 9.18 10.64
C GLY A 318 12.13 9.86 11.25
N GLU A 319 11.99 10.34 12.49
CA GLU A 319 13.03 11.13 13.18
C GLU A 319 14.33 10.34 13.47
N ASN A 320 14.24 9.01 13.62
CA ASN A 320 15.36 8.14 13.99
C ASN A 320 15.84 7.25 12.82
N ASN A 321 15.85 7.78 11.60
CA ASN A 321 16.15 7.00 10.39
C ASN A 321 17.66 6.80 10.10
N ASN A 322 18.57 7.49 10.79
CA ASN A 322 20.00 7.54 10.43
C ASN A 322 20.66 6.17 10.31
N GLU A 323 20.37 5.24 11.23
CA GLU A 323 20.92 3.88 11.19
C GLU A 323 20.37 3.09 10.02
N ILE A 324 19.07 3.23 9.73
CA ILE A 324 18.42 2.60 8.58
C ILE A 324 19.03 3.11 7.27
N ILE A 325 19.15 4.44 7.11
CA ILE A 325 19.72 5.05 5.91
C ILE A 325 21.18 4.61 5.71
N LYS A 326 21.95 4.52 6.80
CA LYS A 326 23.33 4.00 6.76
C LYS A 326 23.35 2.54 6.31
N GLN A 327 22.50 1.68 6.88
CA GLN A 327 22.38 0.27 6.49
C GLN A 327 22.05 0.12 4.99
N LEU A 328 21.10 0.92 4.47
CA LEU A 328 20.74 0.89 3.05
C LEU A 328 21.87 1.40 2.15
N THR A 329 22.62 2.41 2.60
CA THR A 329 23.79 2.94 1.87
C THR A 329 24.91 1.90 1.79
N ASP A 330 25.18 1.20 2.90
CA ASP A 330 26.23 0.17 2.98
C ASP A 330 25.92 -1.05 2.09
N MET A 331 24.63 -1.32 1.83
CA MET A 331 24.20 -2.38 0.92
C MET A 331 24.57 -2.13 -0.54
N ARG A 332 24.73 -0.86 -0.95
CA ARG A 332 25.10 -0.43 -2.31
C ARG A 332 24.20 -1.04 -3.38
N PHE A 333 22.91 -0.72 -3.31
CA PHE A 333 21.96 -1.15 -4.32
C PHE A 333 22.29 -0.58 -5.70
N ASP A 334 22.09 -1.37 -6.74
CA ASP A 334 22.20 -0.91 -8.12
C ASP A 334 20.92 -0.23 -8.59
N VAL A 335 19.79 -0.78 -8.16
CA VAL A 335 18.47 -0.28 -8.50
C VAL A 335 17.66 -0.10 -7.22
N ILE A 336 17.08 1.08 -7.04
CA ILE A 336 15.97 1.28 -6.10
C ILE A 336 14.71 1.54 -6.92
N ILE A 337 13.67 0.75 -6.69
CA ILE A 337 12.38 0.85 -7.37
C ILE A 337 11.26 0.92 -6.34
N GLY A 338 10.12 1.52 -6.68
CA GLY A 338 8.96 1.44 -5.80
C GLY A 338 7.80 2.37 -6.14
N ASN A 339 6.72 2.16 -5.40
CA ASN A 339 5.53 3.00 -5.34
C ASN A 339 5.37 3.48 -3.88
N PRO A 340 6.14 4.52 -3.49
CA PRO A 340 6.17 4.96 -2.10
C PRO A 340 4.82 5.52 -1.64
N PRO A 341 4.55 5.56 -0.33
CA PRO A 341 3.41 6.30 0.21
C PRO A 341 3.37 7.75 -0.29
N TYR A 342 2.20 8.23 -0.70
CA TYR A 342 2.06 9.57 -1.26
C TYR A 342 1.84 10.65 -0.21
N GLN A 343 1.18 10.30 0.89
CA GLN A 343 0.70 11.23 1.91
C GLN A 343 0.80 10.63 3.31
N ASP A 344 1.11 11.46 4.29
CA ASP A 344 1.07 11.11 5.70
C ASP A 344 -0.32 11.41 6.27
N LYS A 345 -0.93 10.42 6.91
CA LYS A 345 -2.24 10.54 7.59
C LYS A 345 -2.12 10.60 9.12
N GLY A 346 -0.91 10.53 9.67
CA GLY A 346 -0.64 10.51 11.12
C GLY A 346 -0.51 11.88 11.79
N GLY A 347 -0.50 12.98 11.03
CA GLY A 347 -0.42 14.33 11.58
C GLY A 347 -1.74 14.83 12.15
N SER A 348 -1.91 14.73 13.47
CA SER A 348 -2.83 15.50 14.33
C SER A 348 -4.00 16.19 13.63
N GLY A 349 -5.02 15.43 13.23
CA GLY A 349 -6.39 15.93 12.99
C GLY A 349 -6.58 17.04 11.94
N GLY A 350 -5.64 17.24 11.01
CA GLY A 350 -5.73 18.26 9.96
C GLY A 350 -6.28 17.70 8.63
N THR A 351 -7.19 18.41 7.98
CA THR A 351 -7.79 18.04 6.67
C THR A 351 -6.85 18.22 5.45
N ASN A 352 -5.54 18.34 5.66
CA ASN A 352 -4.56 18.64 4.62
C ASN A 352 -3.33 17.72 4.68
N ASP A 353 -3.49 16.49 4.22
CA ASP A 353 -2.45 15.46 4.10
C ASP A 353 -1.23 15.97 3.32
N ALA A 354 -0.12 16.19 4.04
CA ALA A 354 1.16 16.62 3.48
C ALA A 354 1.72 15.54 2.54
N SER A 355 2.30 15.95 1.41
CA SER A 355 3.01 15.02 0.52
C SER A 355 4.24 14.46 1.23
N ILE A 356 4.48 13.16 1.10
CA ILE A 356 5.67 12.49 1.65
C ILE A 356 6.46 11.68 0.61
N TYR A 357 5.88 11.39 -0.57
CA TYR A 357 6.56 10.61 -1.64
C TYR A 357 7.94 11.17 -2.00
N GLN A 358 8.10 12.50 -1.91
CA GLN A 358 9.34 13.17 -2.26
C GLN A 358 10.48 12.82 -1.30
N ASN A 359 10.19 12.54 -0.03
CA ASN A 359 11.19 12.18 0.96
C ASN A 359 11.78 10.81 0.64
N PHE A 360 10.95 9.85 0.24
CA PHE A 360 11.40 8.53 -0.24
C PHE A 360 12.28 8.63 -1.49
N CYS A 361 11.92 9.51 -2.43
CA CYS A 361 12.73 9.75 -3.62
C CYS A 361 14.10 10.34 -3.24
N GLN A 362 14.14 11.33 -2.35
CA GLN A 362 15.37 11.95 -1.86
C GLN A 362 16.28 10.91 -1.19
N ILE A 363 15.74 10.10 -0.29
CA ILE A 363 16.46 8.99 0.36
C ILE A 363 17.02 8.00 -0.68
N ALA A 364 16.20 7.63 -1.67
CA ALA A 364 16.66 6.74 -2.74
C ALA A 364 17.76 7.37 -3.59
N PHE A 365 17.81 8.69 -3.75
CA PHE A 365 18.92 9.36 -4.42
C PHE A 365 20.16 9.46 -3.54
N ASP A 366 20.00 9.67 -2.24
CA ASP A 366 21.09 9.92 -1.29
C ASP A 366 21.80 8.63 -0.86
N THR A 367 21.09 7.49 -0.87
CA THR A 367 21.67 6.14 -0.79
C THR A 367 22.48 5.76 -2.04
N ASN A 368 22.44 6.61 -3.08
CA ASN A 368 23.37 6.65 -4.21
C ASN A 368 23.43 5.37 -5.09
N PRO A 369 22.28 4.77 -5.47
CA PRO A 369 22.25 3.66 -6.41
C PRO A 369 22.65 4.10 -7.83
N ASN A 370 22.89 3.14 -8.72
CA ASN A 370 23.12 3.46 -10.13
C ASN A 370 21.83 3.98 -10.79
N TYR A 371 20.69 3.38 -10.42
CA TYR A 371 19.38 3.68 -10.96
C TYR A 371 18.33 3.81 -9.86
N THR A 372 17.46 4.80 -9.98
CA THR A 372 16.27 4.96 -9.15
C THR A 372 15.05 5.08 -10.04
N SER A 373 14.02 4.27 -9.80
CA SER A 373 12.77 4.29 -10.55
C SER A 373 11.56 4.33 -9.62
N MET A 374 10.88 5.48 -9.53
CA MET A 374 9.71 5.64 -8.66
C MET A 374 8.48 6.02 -9.46
N ILE A 375 7.31 5.57 -9.02
CA ILE A 375 6.00 6.09 -9.45
C ILE A 375 5.43 7.01 -8.38
N ILE A 376 5.08 8.24 -8.76
CA ILE A 376 4.67 9.31 -7.86
C ILE A 376 3.59 10.20 -8.49
N PRO A 377 2.82 10.98 -7.71
CA PRO A 377 1.89 11.96 -8.24
C PRO A 377 2.60 13.07 -9.03
N SER A 378 2.05 13.50 -10.17
CA SER A 378 2.66 14.53 -11.05
C SER A 378 2.44 15.98 -10.57
N ARG A 379 1.99 16.17 -9.32
CA ARG A 379 1.66 17.50 -8.76
C ARG A 379 2.88 18.37 -8.49
N TRP A 380 4.06 17.74 -8.33
CA TRP A 380 5.33 18.45 -8.13
C TRP A 380 5.79 19.25 -9.34
N TYR A 381 5.18 19.08 -10.52
CA TYR A 381 5.65 19.73 -11.76
C TYR A 381 5.63 21.25 -11.66
N THR A 382 4.54 21.84 -11.16
CA THR A 382 4.30 23.29 -11.21
C THR A 382 3.89 23.89 -9.87
N GLY A 383 3.92 23.12 -8.78
CA GLY A 383 3.46 23.60 -7.48
C GLY A 383 3.68 22.61 -6.34
N GLY A 384 2.80 22.70 -5.33
CA GLY A 384 2.94 22.04 -4.03
C GLY A 384 3.41 23.03 -2.95
N ARG A 385 3.41 22.59 -1.69
CA ARG A 385 3.94 23.41 -0.59
C ARG A 385 5.45 23.49 -0.74
N GLU A 386 6.00 24.68 -0.98
CA GLU A 386 7.40 24.85 -1.34
C GLU A 386 8.36 24.28 -0.28
N ASN A 387 8.01 24.42 0.99
CA ASN A 387 8.76 23.87 2.11
C ASN A 387 8.74 22.34 2.19
N LEU A 388 7.90 21.64 1.41
CA LEU A 388 7.83 20.18 1.36
C LEU A 388 8.38 19.61 0.06
N VAL A 389 8.04 20.21 -1.09
CA VAL A 389 8.38 19.64 -2.42
C VAL A 389 9.40 20.47 -3.19
N GLY A 390 9.77 21.67 -2.74
CA GLY A 390 10.62 22.60 -3.47
C GLY A 390 12.02 22.05 -3.75
N GLU A 391 12.67 21.48 -2.73
CA GLU A 391 14.00 20.88 -2.87
C GLU A 391 13.99 19.69 -3.83
N PHE A 392 13.03 18.78 -3.66
CA PHE A 392 12.84 17.64 -4.54
C PHE A 392 12.61 18.08 -5.99
N ARG A 393 11.71 19.06 -6.21
CA ARG A 393 11.45 19.61 -7.54
C ARG A 393 12.72 20.20 -8.13
N ASN A 394 13.45 21.01 -7.37
CA ASN A 394 14.70 21.61 -7.83
C ASN A 394 15.72 20.53 -8.26
N ARG A 395 15.90 19.47 -7.46
CA ARG A 395 16.79 18.35 -7.79
C ARG A 395 16.34 17.63 -9.07
N MET A 396 15.05 17.32 -9.20
CA MET A 396 14.51 16.64 -10.39
C MET A 396 14.70 17.47 -11.67
N LEU A 397 14.50 18.79 -11.60
CA LEU A 397 14.63 19.68 -12.76
C LEU A 397 16.10 19.96 -13.14
N THR A 398 16.97 20.18 -12.15
CA THR A 398 18.31 20.74 -12.40
C THR A 398 19.45 19.71 -12.42
N SER A 399 19.24 18.51 -11.86
CA SER A 399 20.31 17.51 -11.75
C SER A 399 20.79 16.94 -13.09
N LYS A 400 19.95 16.98 -14.13
CA LYS A 400 20.19 16.34 -15.44
C LYS A 400 20.41 14.81 -15.37
N HIS A 401 20.12 14.21 -14.22
CA HIS A 401 20.22 12.77 -13.95
C HIS A 401 18.92 12.01 -14.27
N VAL A 402 17.81 12.71 -14.50
CA VAL A 402 16.55 12.10 -14.96
C VAL A 402 16.68 11.71 -16.44
N MET A 403 16.89 10.43 -16.70
CA MET A 403 17.08 9.89 -18.03
C MET A 403 15.76 9.74 -18.79
N LYS A 404 14.70 9.30 -18.09
CA LYS A 404 13.36 9.11 -18.66
C LYS A 404 12.28 9.54 -17.68
N LEU A 405 11.22 10.17 -18.17
CA LEU A 405 10.05 10.57 -17.38
C LEU A 405 8.79 10.31 -18.20
N VAL A 406 7.95 9.40 -17.72
CA VAL A 406 6.65 9.07 -18.32
C VAL A 406 5.54 9.68 -17.49
N SER A 407 4.80 10.62 -18.06
CA SER A 407 3.76 11.39 -17.41
C SER A 407 2.38 11.00 -17.92
N HIS A 408 1.46 10.69 -17.01
CA HIS A 408 0.04 10.49 -17.30
C HIS A 408 -0.77 11.64 -16.72
N THR A 409 -1.53 12.33 -17.56
CA THR A 409 -2.42 13.41 -17.10
C THR A 409 -3.54 12.88 -16.20
N ASN A 410 -4.02 11.67 -16.48
CA ASN A 410 -5.02 10.95 -15.72
C ASN A 410 -4.38 9.73 -15.03
N ALA A 411 -4.37 9.72 -13.70
CA ALA A 411 -3.78 8.61 -12.95
C ALA A 411 -4.58 7.30 -13.08
N LYS A 412 -5.85 7.35 -13.50
CA LYS A 412 -6.67 6.15 -13.76
C LYS A 412 -6.14 5.31 -14.92
N ASP A 413 -5.30 5.88 -15.78
CA ASP A 413 -4.64 5.16 -16.86
C ASP A 413 -3.61 4.15 -16.30
N LEU A 414 -3.05 4.43 -15.12
CA LEU A 414 -2.12 3.55 -14.40
C LEU A 414 -2.82 2.79 -13.26
N PHE A 415 -3.70 3.45 -12.52
CA PHE A 415 -4.40 2.92 -11.36
C PHE A 415 -5.93 3.06 -11.53
N PRO A 416 -6.60 2.16 -12.27
CA PRO A 416 -8.02 2.31 -12.63
C PRO A 416 -8.95 2.52 -11.42
N ASN A 417 -8.58 1.92 -10.28
CA ASN A 417 -9.39 1.91 -9.07
C ASN A 417 -8.98 2.98 -8.04
N ALA A 418 -7.92 3.77 -8.29
CA ALA A 418 -7.42 4.77 -7.36
C ALA A 418 -7.78 6.20 -7.79
N GLU A 419 -8.11 7.06 -6.83
CA GLU A 419 -8.34 8.49 -7.10
C GLU A 419 -7.08 9.31 -6.74
N ILE A 420 -6.15 9.43 -7.69
CA ILE A 420 -4.95 10.26 -7.54
C ILE A 420 -5.13 11.56 -8.33
N LYS A 421 -5.33 12.67 -7.62
CA LYS A 421 -5.53 13.99 -8.25
C LYS A 421 -4.23 14.55 -8.82
N GLY A 422 -4.33 15.17 -10.01
CA GLY A 422 -3.20 15.87 -10.65
C GLY A 422 -2.33 15.02 -11.57
N GLY A 423 -2.73 13.76 -11.83
CA GLY A 423 -1.99 12.83 -12.67
C GLY A 423 -0.89 12.09 -11.91
N CYS A 424 -0.25 11.15 -12.58
CA CYS A 424 0.82 10.32 -12.02
C CYS A 424 1.95 10.17 -13.05
N CYS A 425 3.17 9.97 -12.57
CA CYS A 425 4.31 9.74 -13.43
C CYS A 425 5.24 8.71 -12.81
N TYR A 426 5.97 8.02 -13.66
CA TYR A 426 7.13 7.26 -13.24
C TYR A 426 8.36 7.72 -14.02
N PHE A 427 9.53 7.58 -13.43
CA PHE A 427 10.77 8.08 -14.00
C PHE A 427 11.91 7.08 -13.80
N LEU A 428 12.97 7.25 -14.59
CA LEU A 428 14.26 6.62 -14.35
C LEU A 428 15.31 7.72 -14.15
N TYR A 429 15.86 7.74 -12.94
CA TYR A 429 16.97 8.58 -12.54
C TYR A 429 18.23 7.72 -12.55
N ALA A 430 19.30 8.19 -13.21
CA ALA A 430 20.55 7.46 -13.33
C ALA A 430 21.70 8.35 -12.85
N LYS A 431 22.43 7.89 -11.84
CA LYS A 431 23.52 8.65 -11.19
C LYS A 431 24.60 9.12 -12.18
N SER A 432 24.95 8.28 -13.13
CA SER A 432 25.99 8.57 -14.14
C SER A 432 25.48 9.36 -15.34
N TYR A 433 24.16 9.52 -15.49
CA TYR A 433 23.55 10.17 -16.64
C TYR A 433 23.60 11.69 -16.49
N CYS A 434 24.04 12.44 -17.50
CA CYS A 434 23.95 13.89 -17.47
C CYS A 434 23.51 14.38 -18.85
N GLY A 435 22.23 14.65 -19.02
CA GLY A 435 21.68 14.97 -20.33
C GLY A 435 20.23 15.43 -20.32
N LYS A 436 19.63 15.49 -21.51
CA LYS A 436 18.21 15.76 -21.69
C LYS A 436 17.39 14.54 -21.26
N CYS A 437 16.19 14.74 -20.75
CA CYS A 437 15.30 13.65 -20.40
C CYS A 437 14.51 13.18 -21.64
N GLU A 438 14.41 11.86 -21.85
CA GLU A 438 13.39 11.27 -22.71
C GLU A 438 12.02 11.43 -22.02
N TYR A 439 11.26 12.44 -22.45
CA TYR A 439 9.97 12.79 -21.85
C TYR A 439 8.83 12.19 -22.68
N GLU A 440 7.99 11.39 -22.03
CA GLU A 440 6.75 10.84 -22.60
C GLU A 440 5.55 11.44 -21.88
N LEU A 441 4.61 12.02 -22.62
CA LEU A 441 3.32 12.46 -22.12
C LEU A 441 2.21 11.58 -22.69
N ASN A 442 1.47 10.92 -21.80
CA ASN A 442 0.23 10.21 -22.08
C ASN A 442 -0.96 11.08 -21.65
N ARG A 443 -1.80 11.43 -22.61
CA ARG A 443 -2.99 12.25 -22.40
C ARG A 443 -4.12 11.77 -23.30
N ASP A 444 -5.24 11.38 -22.70
CA ASP A 444 -6.46 11.01 -23.43
C ASP A 444 -6.21 9.94 -24.52
N GLY A 445 -5.33 8.97 -24.22
CA GLY A 445 -4.91 7.91 -25.15
C GLY A 445 -3.88 8.33 -26.21
N VAL A 446 -3.48 9.60 -26.25
CA VAL A 446 -2.43 10.12 -27.14
C VAL A 446 -1.09 10.13 -26.40
N LYS A 447 -0.07 9.61 -27.09
CA LYS A 447 1.31 9.59 -26.61
C LYS A 447 2.16 10.60 -27.37
N ILE A 448 2.86 11.47 -26.64
CA ILE A 448 3.82 12.44 -27.18
C ILE A 448 5.20 12.14 -26.58
N ILE A 449 6.22 11.95 -27.41
CA ILE A 449 7.59 11.65 -26.98
C ILE A 449 8.53 12.75 -27.50
N THR A 450 9.40 13.25 -26.64
CA THR A 450 10.39 14.29 -26.98
C THR A 450 11.59 14.28 -26.02
N GLU A 451 12.74 14.77 -26.47
CA GLU A 451 13.89 15.03 -25.60
C GLU A 451 13.81 16.45 -25.03
N ARG A 452 13.83 16.58 -23.70
CA ARG A 452 13.65 17.88 -23.03
C ARG A 452 14.69 18.13 -21.96
N ASP A 453 15.13 19.38 -21.87
CA ASP A 453 15.77 19.85 -20.65
C ASP A 453 14.68 20.08 -19.60
N LEU A 454 14.63 19.25 -18.55
CA LEU A 454 13.65 19.43 -17.48
C LEU A 454 13.87 20.75 -16.73
N GLY A 455 15.11 21.24 -16.70
CA GLY A 455 15.50 22.49 -16.07
C GLY A 455 15.35 23.73 -16.95
N GLN A 456 14.66 23.62 -18.11
CA GLN A 456 14.37 24.76 -18.99
C GLN A 456 13.67 25.90 -18.22
N PHE A 457 12.83 25.56 -17.24
CA PHE A 457 12.19 26.50 -16.33
C PHE A 457 12.34 26.03 -14.88
N ASN A 458 11.96 26.88 -13.93
CA ASN A 458 11.87 26.52 -12.50
C ASN A 458 10.69 25.58 -12.15
N ILE A 459 9.88 25.26 -13.16
CA ILE A 459 8.77 24.31 -13.13
C ILE A 459 8.82 23.41 -14.36
N LEU A 460 8.23 22.23 -14.29
CA LEU A 460 8.00 21.38 -15.45
C LEU A 460 6.67 21.74 -16.12
N VAL A 461 6.73 22.42 -17.26
CA VAL A 461 5.54 22.58 -18.12
C VAL A 461 5.22 21.23 -18.76
N ARG A 462 4.13 20.61 -18.29
CA ARG A 462 3.73 19.22 -18.63
C ARG A 462 3.60 19.00 -20.13
N GLU A 463 2.96 19.92 -20.84
CA GLU A 463 2.72 19.84 -22.28
C GLU A 463 3.93 20.38 -23.05
N PRO A 464 4.61 19.59 -23.90
CA PRO A 464 5.75 20.07 -24.68
C PRO A 464 5.43 21.30 -25.54
N ILE A 465 4.25 21.32 -26.18
CA ILE A 465 3.83 22.46 -27.01
C ILE A 465 3.62 23.74 -26.18
N LEU A 466 3.15 23.63 -24.94
CA LEU A 466 3.01 24.80 -24.06
C LEU A 466 4.37 25.32 -23.62
N ALA A 467 5.35 24.43 -23.41
CA ALA A 467 6.71 24.83 -23.08
C ALA A 467 7.36 25.63 -24.20
N GLU A 468 7.17 25.21 -25.46
CA GLU A 468 7.64 25.96 -26.62
C GLU A 468 6.98 27.34 -26.72
N ILE A 469 5.68 27.45 -26.41
CA ILE A 469 4.97 28.73 -26.39
C ILE A 469 5.55 29.63 -25.29
N VAL A 470 5.76 29.10 -24.09
CA VAL A 470 6.34 29.84 -22.96
C VAL A 470 7.74 30.35 -23.31
N GLU A 471 8.60 29.51 -23.89
CA GLU A 471 9.94 29.89 -24.34
C GLU A 471 9.89 31.04 -25.37
N ARG A 472 9.01 30.95 -26.37
CA ARG A 472 8.84 32.02 -27.38
C ARG A 472 8.39 33.32 -26.75
N ILE A 473 7.46 33.28 -25.79
CA ILE A 473 6.97 34.48 -25.11
C ILE A 473 8.09 35.09 -24.26
N LEU A 474 8.82 34.29 -23.48
CA LEU A 474 9.95 34.76 -22.66
C LEU A 474 11.09 35.35 -23.51
N SER A 475 11.26 34.91 -24.76
CA SER A 475 12.23 35.52 -25.68
C SER A 475 11.80 36.89 -26.25
N GLN A 476 10.53 37.28 -26.07
CA GLN A 476 9.94 38.48 -26.67
C GLN A 476 9.44 39.52 -25.65
N SER A 477 9.30 39.14 -24.38
CA SER A 477 8.80 40.02 -23.32
C SER A 477 9.50 39.75 -22.01
N ASP A 478 9.81 40.81 -21.29
CA ASP A 478 10.35 40.77 -19.92
C ASP A 478 9.32 41.23 -18.87
N SER A 479 8.12 41.62 -19.32
CA SER A 479 7.03 42.11 -18.46
C SER A 479 5.86 41.12 -18.47
N PHE A 480 5.42 40.72 -17.28
CA PHE A 480 4.41 39.68 -17.07
C PHE A 480 3.36 40.09 -16.03
N VAL A 481 2.27 39.33 -15.95
CA VAL A 481 1.15 39.66 -15.04
C VAL A 481 1.55 39.58 -13.57
N ASP A 482 2.50 38.73 -13.20
CA ASP A 482 3.02 38.60 -11.84
C ASP A 482 3.83 39.81 -11.37
N SER A 483 4.33 40.65 -12.29
CA SER A 483 4.87 41.97 -11.93
C SER A 483 3.79 43.02 -11.67
N LEU A 484 2.54 42.74 -12.06
CA LEU A 484 1.40 43.64 -11.88
C LEU A 484 0.55 43.26 -10.66
N ILE A 485 0.40 41.97 -10.39
CA ILE A 485 -0.42 41.43 -9.30
C ILE A 485 0.31 40.29 -8.57
N SER A 486 0.20 40.27 -7.25
CA SER A 486 0.74 39.17 -6.43
C SER A 486 -0.06 37.89 -6.67
N SER A 487 0.62 36.74 -6.76
CA SER A 487 -0.03 35.44 -6.92
C SER A 487 -0.82 35.00 -5.68
N ASP A 488 -0.38 35.43 -4.50
CA ASP A 488 -0.99 35.12 -3.19
C ASP A 488 -2.01 36.20 -2.76
N THR A 489 -1.77 37.44 -3.17
CA THR A 489 -2.57 38.62 -2.79
C THR A 489 -2.86 39.50 -4.00
N PRO A 490 -3.58 39.01 -5.03
CA PRO A 490 -3.73 39.69 -6.32
C PRO A 490 -4.37 41.08 -6.22
N PHE A 491 -5.13 41.34 -5.16
CA PHE A 491 -5.75 42.63 -4.87
C PHE A 491 -5.12 43.36 -3.68
N GLY A 492 -3.96 42.91 -3.19
CA GLY A 492 -3.27 43.47 -2.03
C GLY A 492 -3.90 43.11 -0.67
N ILE A 493 -5.06 42.44 -0.65
CA ILE A 493 -5.77 42.02 0.56
C ILE A 493 -5.40 40.56 0.88
N PRO A 494 -4.73 40.28 2.02
CA PRO A 494 -4.39 38.91 2.42
C PRO A 494 -5.61 38.19 3.01
N THR A 495 -5.58 36.85 3.04
CA THR A 495 -6.69 36.02 3.55
C THR A 495 -7.06 36.32 5.01
N ASN A 496 -6.10 36.79 5.81
CA ASN A 496 -6.34 37.27 7.17
C ASN A 496 -5.74 38.67 7.37
N PRO A 497 -6.46 39.74 6.97
CA PRO A 497 -5.90 41.10 6.98
C PRO A 497 -5.59 41.65 8.39
N LYS A 498 -6.33 41.22 9.42
CA LYS A 498 -6.07 41.62 10.81
C LYS A 498 -4.78 41.01 11.38
N ALA A 499 -4.35 39.83 10.89
CA ALA A 499 -3.19 39.10 11.40
C ALA A 499 -2.00 39.00 10.41
N SER A 500 -2.10 39.63 9.24
CA SER A 500 -1.05 39.58 8.22
C SER A 500 0.18 40.39 8.65
N SER A 501 1.33 39.72 8.72
CA SER A 501 2.63 40.37 8.94
C SER A 501 3.20 41.04 7.68
N LYS A 502 2.65 40.72 6.49
CA LYS A 502 3.14 41.21 5.19
C LYS A 502 2.45 42.48 4.72
N SER A 503 1.19 42.70 5.11
CA SER A 503 0.37 43.82 4.67
C SER A 503 -0.68 44.14 5.74
N HIS A 504 -0.44 45.20 6.52
CA HIS A 504 -1.37 45.67 7.54
C HIS A 504 -2.52 46.43 6.85
N ILE A 505 -3.75 45.93 7.02
CA ILE A 505 -4.95 46.55 6.46
C ILE A 505 -5.91 46.84 7.60
N GLU A 506 -6.25 48.11 7.79
CA GLU A 506 -7.30 48.53 8.70
C GLU A 506 -8.66 48.12 8.11
N ILE A 507 -9.32 47.17 8.76
CA ILE A 507 -10.71 46.79 8.46
C ILE A 507 -11.60 47.61 9.39
N TYR A 508 -12.40 48.50 8.82
CA TYR A 508 -13.44 49.23 9.55
C TYR A 508 -14.72 48.38 9.54
N GLU A 509 -15.27 48.11 10.72
CA GLU A 509 -16.53 47.38 10.93
C GLU A 509 -17.77 48.25 10.74
#